data_AF-A0A1F3SXL7-F1
#
_entry.id   AF-A0A1F3SXL7-F1
#
_cell.length_a   1.000
_cell.length_b   1.000
_cell.length_c   1.000
_cell.angle_alpha   90.00
_cell.angle_beta   90.00
_cell.angle_gamma   90.00
#
_symmetry.space_group_name_H-M   'P 1'
#
loop_
_entity.id
_entity.type
_entity.pdbx_description
1 polymer ?
#
loop_
_entity_poly.entity_id
_entity_poly.type
_entity_poly.pdbx_seq_one_letter_code
_entity_poly.pdbx_strand_id
1 'polypeptide(L)'
;MNAFYQYSIGLALVVIGTACGVIPSEYRGEFRDSESGASLKLKGRKGVFQTADGRKIESKAKDLEFEKLAQAQGGIYVSSDPGSDSILEVYWVSPDVASRQEAAQLVWFRSEVIYTELNLKTKDKVNTLEFFHCREGTILLDLPTKRWQMGCPGNADYLRMQRVKD
;
A
#
# COMPACT_ATOMS: atom_id res chain seq x y z
N MET A 1 -23.53 -30.67 -50.61
CA MET A 1 -23.46 -29.33 -50.00
C MET A 1 -24.07 -29.43 -48.60
N ASN A 2 -23.26 -29.23 -47.55
CA ASN A 2 -23.64 -28.68 -46.25
C ASN A 2 -22.41 -28.75 -45.34
N ALA A 3 -21.73 -27.61 -45.22
CA ALA A 3 -20.57 -27.43 -44.37
C ALA A 3 -21.04 -27.16 -42.93
N PHE A 4 -20.65 -28.05 -42.01
CA PHE A 4 -20.75 -27.81 -40.57
C PHE A 4 -19.57 -26.92 -40.16
N TYR A 5 -19.84 -25.65 -39.87
CA TYR A 5 -18.87 -24.76 -39.22
C TYR A 5 -18.90 -25.00 -37.71
N GLN A 6 -17.87 -25.69 -37.21
CA GLN A 6 -17.54 -25.73 -35.79
C GLN A 6 -17.01 -24.36 -35.38
N TYR A 7 -17.79 -23.60 -34.61
CA TYR A 7 -17.29 -22.43 -33.89
C TYR A 7 -16.50 -22.90 -32.66
N SER A 8 -15.19 -23.07 -32.83
CA SER A 8 -14.25 -23.16 -31.72
C SER A 8 -14.13 -21.79 -31.09
N ILE A 9 -14.87 -21.54 -30.00
CA ILE A 9 -14.66 -20.38 -29.13
C ILE A 9 -13.32 -20.63 -28.42
N GLY A 10 -12.26 -20.06 -28.99
CA GLY A 10 -10.94 -20.00 -28.37
C GLY A 10 -11.03 -19.16 -27.11
N LEU A 11 -11.01 -19.83 -25.96
CA LEU A 11 -10.90 -19.21 -24.66
C LEU A 11 -9.51 -18.55 -24.58
N ALA A 12 -9.43 -17.25 -24.87
CA ALA A 12 -8.23 -16.47 -24.63
C ALA A 12 -8.07 -16.32 -23.10
N LEU A 13 -7.22 -17.19 -22.53
CA LEU A 13 -6.69 -17.04 -21.18
C LEU A 13 -5.86 -15.75 -21.15
N VAL A 14 -6.50 -14.65 -20.76
CA VAL A 14 -5.80 -13.44 -20.34
C VAL A 14 -5.12 -13.79 -19.02
N VAL A 15 -3.84 -14.15 -19.10
CA VAL A 15 -2.96 -14.20 -17.93
C VAL A 15 -2.73 -12.75 -17.52
N ILE A 16 -3.65 -12.23 -16.70
CA ILE A 16 -3.42 -10.98 -15.97
C ILE A 16 -2.32 -11.34 -14.98
N GLY A 17 -1.08 -10.95 -15.30
CA GLY A 17 0.05 -11.10 -14.41
C GLY A 17 -0.32 -10.44 -13.08
N THR A 18 -0.49 -11.25 -12.05
CA THR A 18 -0.75 -10.77 -10.70
C THR A 18 0.44 -9.89 -10.32
N ALA A 19 0.17 -8.62 -10.00
CA ALA A 19 1.16 -7.74 -9.41
C ALA A 19 1.65 -8.40 -8.10
N CYS A 20 2.75 -9.16 -8.20
CA CYS A 20 3.38 -9.83 -7.07
C CYS A 20 3.82 -8.74 -6.09
N GLY A 21 3.10 -8.58 -4.97
CA GLY A 21 3.26 -7.56 -3.92
C GLY A 21 4.62 -7.59 -3.22
N VAL A 22 5.64 -7.21 -3.96
CA VAL A 22 7.02 -7.13 -3.56
C VAL A 22 7.41 -5.66 -3.68
N ILE A 23 7.87 -5.08 -2.57
CA ILE A 23 8.47 -3.74 -2.61
C ILE A 23 9.59 -3.78 -3.66
N PRO A 24 9.56 -2.92 -4.70
CA PRO A 24 10.52 -2.97 -5.79
C PRO A 24 11.95 -2.87 -5.25
N SER A 25 12.88 -3.56 -5.93
CA SER A 25 14.24 -3.75 -5.42
C SER A 25 15.02 -2.45 -5.26
N GLU A 26 14.62 -1.46 -6.05
CA GLU A 26 15.13 -0.09 -6.16
C GLU A 26 14.85 0.70 -4.87
N TYR A 27 13.72 0.39 -4.20
CA TYR A 27 13.27 1.03 -2.97
C TYR A 27 13.73 0.29 -1.71
N ARG A 28 14.28 -0.92 -1.81
CA ARG A 28 14.80 -1.64 -0.65
C ARG A 28 16.06 -0.96 -0.13
N GLY A 29 16.17 -0.83 1.19
CA GLY A 29 17.26 -0.15 1.87
C GLY A 29 16.84 0.36 3.25
N GLU A 30 17.76 1.07 3.90
CA GLU A 30 17.50 1.85 5.11
C GLU A 30 17.55 3.34 4.76
N PHE A 31 16.55 4.06 5.25
CA PHE A 31 16.39 5.48 5.05
C PHE A 31 16.23 6.18 6.39
N ARG A 32 16.64 7.45 6.43
CA ARG A 32 16.54 8.30 7.61
C ARG A 32 16.12 9.71 7.21
N ASP A 33 15.21 10.27 7.97
CA ASP A 33 14.88 11.68 7.88
C ASP A 33 15.78 12.46 8.86
N SER A 34 16.49 13.46 8.35
CA SER A 34 17.48 14.21 9.15
C SER A 34 16.82 15.19 10.12
N GLU A 35 15.60 15.63 9.84
CA GLU A 35 14.89 16.65 10.62
C GLU A 35 14.20 16.04 11.83
N SER A 36 13.40 14.99 11.61
CA SER A 36 12.69 14.27 12.66
C SER A 36 13.56 13.21 13.35
N GLY A 37 14.58 12.68 12.68
CA GLY A 37 15.35 11.53 13.15
C GLY A 37 14.63 10.19 12.97
N ALA A 38 13.46 10.16 12.33
CA ALA A 38 12.74 8.93 12.00
C ALA A 38 13.53 8.05 11.01
N SER A 39 13.27 6.75 11.02
CA SER A 39 13.93 5.79 10.11
C SER A 39 12.95 4.82 9.47
N LEU A 40 13.26 4.39 8.26
CA LEU A 40 12.49 3.44 7.48
C LEU A 40 13.40 2.36 6.94
N LYS A 41 13.00 1.10 7.08
CA LYS A 41 13.71 -0.06 6.54
C LYS A 41 12.78 -0.89 5.67
N LEU A 42 13.15 -1.02 4.40
CA LEU A 42 12.41 -1.79 3.40
C LEU A 42 13.24 -2.99 2.95
N LYS A 43 12.75 -4.20 3.21
CA LYS A 43 13.45 -5.46 2.85
C LYS A 43 12.49 -6.50 2.30
N GLY A 44 12.53 -6.71 0.99
CA GLY A 44 11.72 -7.73 0.31
C GLY A 44 10.23 -7.45 0.47
N ARG A 45 9.59 -8.17 1.39
CA ARG A 45 8.17 -7.98 1.77
C ARG A 45 8.00 -7.39 3.17
N LYS A 46 9.05 -6.90 3.83
CA LYS A 46 8.97 -6.32 5.18
C LYS A 46 9.26 -4.83 5.12
N GLY A 47 8.46 -4.07 5.84
CA GLY A 47 8.69 -2.69 6.15
C GLY A 47 8.77 -2.48 7.66
N VAL A 48 9.71 -1.67 8.12
CA VAL A 48 9.79 -1.19 9.51
C VAL A 48 9.98 0.30 9.49
N PHE A 49 9.04 1.04 10.06
CA PHE A 49 9.14 2.47 10.29
C PHE A 49 9.33 2.68 11.78
N GLN A 50 10.30 3.51 12.13
CA GLN A 50 10.57 3.87 13.50
C GLN A 50 10.50 5.39 13.61
N THR A 51 9.59 5.87 14.45
CA THR A 51 9.45 7.29 14.76
C THR A 51 10.65 7.78 15.59
N ALA A 52 10.79 9.10 15.69
CA ALA A 52 11.87 9.76 16.43
C ALA A 52 11.98 9.30 17.91
N ASP A 53 10.84 9.02 18.53
CA ASP A 53 10.70 8.54 19.91
C ASP A 53 11.05 7.04 20.08
N GLY A 54 11.37 6.33 18.99
CA GLY A 54 11.75 4.92 19.01
C GLY A 54 10.60 3.92 18.87
N ARG A 55 9.34 4.38 18.78
CA ARG A 55 8.21 3.48 18.50
C ARG A 55 8.33 2.88 17.10
N LYS A 56 8.08 1.57 17.00
CA LYS A 56 8.20 0.81 15.75
C LYS A 56 6.85 0.40 15.21
N ILE A 57 6.65 0.66 13.92
CA ILE A 57 5.53 0.18 13.12
C ILE A 57 6.11 -0.81 12.13
N GLU A 58 5.86 -2.10 12.36
CA GLU A 58 6.32 -3.18 11.50
C GLU A 58 5.15 -3.77 10.72
N SER A 59 5.35 -4.01 9.42
CA SER A 59 4.33 -4.67 8.62
C SER A 59 4.96 -5.49 7.50
N LYS A 60 4.20 -6.49 7.02
CA LYS A 60 4.58 -7.31 5.86
C LYS A 60 3.71 -6.91 4.67
N ALA A 61 4.35 -6.63 3.52
CA ALA A 61 3.75 -6.50 2.21
C ALA A 61 3.01 -7.78 1.86
N LYS A 62 1.69 -7.67 1.88
CA LYS A 62 0.76 -8.62 1.29
C LYS A 62 0.09 -7.91 0.13
N ASP A 63 -0.44 -8.68 -0.80
CA ASP A 63 -1.34 -8.09 -1.79
C ASP A 63 -2.56 -7.53 -1.04
N LEU A 64 -3.27 -6.56 -1.61
CA LEU A 64 -4.47 -6.01 -0.98
C LEU A 64 -5.51 -7.12 -0.79
N GLU A 65 -5.58 -7.67 0.42
CA GLU A 65 -6.62 -8.56 0.85
C GLU A 65 -7.75 -7.71 1.43
N PHE A 66 -8.63 -7.21 0.55
CA PHE A 66 -9.73 -6.30 0.90
C PHE A 66 -10.54 -6.80 2.11
N GLU A 67 -10.80 -8.10 2.15
CA GLU A 67 -11.55 -8.76 3.22
C GLU A 67 -10.84 -8.66 4.57
N LYS A 68 -9.49 -8.68 4.60
CA LYS A 68 -8.70 -8.46 5.82
C LYS A 68 -8.76 -7.01 6.26
N LEU A 69 -8.65 -6.07 5.32
CA LEU A 69 -8.77 -4.64 5.63
C LEU A 69 -10.18 -4.30 6.14
N ALA A 70 -11.23 -4.89 5.56
CA ALA A 70 -12.62 -4.76 6.02
C ALA A 70 -12.84 -5.30 7.44
N GLN A 71 -11.98 -6.21 7.91
CA GLN A 71 -11.94 -6.71 9.28
C GLN A 71 -11.00 -5.90 10.19
N ALA A 72 -10.55 -4.72 9.76
CA ALA A 72 -9.59 -3.89 10.46
C ALA A 72 -8.30 -4.66 10.83
N GLN A 73 -7.79 -5.49 9.91
CA GLN A 73 -6.48 -6.10 10.09
C GLN A 73 -5.38 -5.16 9.58
N GLY A 74 -4.32 -5.01 10.37
CA GLY A 74 -3.15 -4.22 9.97
C GLY A 74 -2.26 -4.90 8.93
N GLY A 75 -1.50 -4.11 8.19
CA GLY A 75 -0.58 -4.60 7.17
C GLY A 75 -0.08 -3.53 6.20
N ILE A 76 0.79 -3.95 5.27
CA ILE A 76 1.15 -3.13 4.10
C ILE A 76 0.23 -3.56 2.96
N TYR A 77 -0.57 -2.62 2.49
CA TYR A 77 -1.49 -2.74 1.38
C TYR A 77 -0.94 -2.00 0.18
N VAL A 78 -1.07 -2.58 -1.01
CA VAL A 78 -0.60 -1.98 -2.25
C VAL A 78 -1.77 -1.83 -3.21
N SER A 79 -1.82 -0.68 -3.87
CA SER A 79 -2.80 -0.39 -4.91
C SER A 79 -2.05 0.12 -6.14
N SER A 80 -2.39 -0.40 -7.32
CA SER A 80 -2.00 0.26 -8.56
C SER A 80 -2.85 1.51 -8.73
N ASP A 81 -2.21 2.65 -9.00
CA ASP A 81 -2.94 3.88 -9.31
C ASP A 81 -3.80 3.66 -10.58
N PRO A 82 -5.13 3.81 -10.50
CA PRO A 82 -5.98 3.68 -11.68
C PRO A 82 -5.68 4.72 -12.77
N GLY A 83 -5.02 5.83 -12.43
CA GLY A 83 -4.58 6.88 -13.35
C GLY A 83 -3.17 6.67 -13.93
N SER A 84 -2.38 5.73 -13.40
CA SER A 84 -0.99 5.51 -13.82
C SER A 84 -0.55 4.06 -13.68
N ASP A 85 -0.15 3.46 -14.80
CA ASP A 85 0.45 2.12 -14.85
C ASP A 85 1.84 2.03 -14.20
N SER A 86 2.38 3.17 -13.79
CA SER A 86 3.74 3.30 -13.29
C SER A 86 3.86 3.76 -11.86
N ILE A 87 2.73 4.03 -11.19
CA ILE A 87 2.71 4.37 -9.77
C ILE A 87 2.09 3.21 -8.99
N LEU A 88 2.84 2.75 -7.99
CA LEU A 88 2.37 1.82 -6.98
C LEU A 88 2.18 2.58 -5.68
N GLU A 89 0.94 2.70 -5.24
CA GLU A 89 0.61 3.27 -3.95
C GLU A 89 0.80 2.22 -2.86
N VAL A 90 1.47 2.60 -1.78
CA VAL A 90 1.79 1.71 -0.66
C VAL A 90 1.30 2.34 0.63
N TYR A 91 0.49 1.58 1.35
CA TYR A 91 -0.21 2.03 2.55
C TYR A 91 0.09 1.07 3.70
N TRP A 92 0.67 1.57 4.79
CA TRP A 92 0.87 0.76 5.99
C TRP A 92 -0.20 1.14 6.99
N VAL A 93 -1.14 0.24 7.19
CA VAL A 93 -2.33 0.47 7.99
C VAL A 93 -2.14 -0.21 9.34
N SER A 94 -2.18 0.56 10.41
CA SER A 94 -2.23 0.11 11.80
C SER A 94 -3.56 0.57 12.42
N PRO A 95 -4.62 -0.25 12.32
CA PRO A 95 -5.98 0.18 12.64
C PRO A 95 -6.27 0.22 14.15
N ASP A 96 -7.09 1.18 14.56
CA ASP A 96 -7.80 1.14 15.83
C ASP A 96 -9.05 0.27 15.66
N VAL A 97 -8.90 -1.03 15.92
CA VAL A 97 -9.95 -2.04 15.72
C VAL A 97 -11.24 -1.69 16.47
N ALA A 98 -11.13 -1.05 17.65
CA ALA A 98 -12.29 -0.67 18.45
C ALA A 98 -13.11 0.46 17.81
N SER A 99 -12.52 1.24 16.91
CA SER A 99 -13.22 2.31 16.18
C SER A 99 -14.00 1.82 14.95
N ARG A 100 -13.94 0.52 14.63
CA ARG A 100 -14.61 -0.05 13.46
C ARG A 100 -16.12 0.12 13.54
N GLN A 101 -16.67 0.70 12.48
CA GLN A 101 -18.09 0.90 12.27
C GLN A 101 -18.49 0.31 10.92
N GLU A 102 -19.73 -0.14 10.84
CA GLU A 102 -20.30 -0.71 9.62
C GLU A 102 -21.77 -0.28 9.50
N ALA A 103 -22.11 0.32 8.36
CA ALA A 103 -23.48 0.68 8.02
C ALA A 103 -23.64 0.74 6.50
N ALA A 104 -24.80 0.31 6.00
CA ALA A 104 -25.14 0.41 4.57
C ALA A 104 -24.06 -0.14 3.62
N GLN A 105 -23.44 -1.28 3.97
CA GLN A 105 -22.36 -1.90 3.19
C GLN A 105 -21.07 -1.05 3.07
N LEU A 106 -20.92 -0.05 3.94
CA LEU A 106 -19.69 0.70 4.15
C LEU A 106 -19.06 0.28 5.48
N VAL A 107 -17.74 0.15 5.49
CA VAL A 107 -16.95 -0.07 6.70
C VAL A 107 -15.99 1.10 6.85
N TRP A 108 -15.87 1.66 8.05
CA TRP A 108 -14.86 2.66 8.34
C TRP A 108 -14.26 2.49 9.72
N PHE A 109 -13.03 2.93 9.88
CA PHE A 109 -12.30 2.92 11.15
C PHE A 109 -11.17 3.95 11.13
N ARG A 110 -10.76 4.37 12.33
CA ARG A 110 -9.53 5.13 12.51
C ARG A 110 -8.32 4.21 12.36
N SER A 111 -7.24 4.75 11.82
CA SER A 111 -5.99 4.03 11.66
C SER A 111 -4.83 5.00 11.70
N GLU A 112 -3.73 4.55 12.27
CA GLU A 112 -2.44 5.11 11.89
C GLU A 112 -2.09 4.60 10.48
N VAL A 113 -1.68 5.50 9.59
CA VAL A 113 -1.39 5.20 8.19
C VAL A 113 -0.05 5.80 7.79
N ILE A 114 0.78 5.02 7.11
CA ILE A 114 1.94 5.53 6.36
C ILE A 114 1.65 5.35 4.88
N TYR A 115 1.76 6.43 4.10
CA TYR A 115 1.44 6.43 2.68
C TYR A 115 2.62 6.92 1.84
N THR A 116 2.97 6.15 0.81
CA THR A 116 4.02 6.50 -0.14
C THR A 116 3.67 6.01 -1.54
N GLU A 117 4.17 6.71 -2.54
CA GLU A 117 4.05 6.34 -3.94
C GLU A 117 5.40 5.86 -4.48
N LEU A 118 5.41 4.71 -5.14
CA LEU A 118 6.59 4.13 -5.75
C LEU A 118 6.47 4.14 -7.27
N ASN A 119 7.44 4.75 -7.94
CA ASN A 119 7.55 4.75 -9.39
C ASN A 119 8.16 3.42 -9.88
N LEU A 120 7.33 2.61 -10.53
CA LEU A 120 7.67 1.29 -11.08
C LEU A 120 8.59 1.34 -12.31
N LYS A 121 8.73 2.52 -12.94
CA LYS A 121 9.67 2.73 -14.07
C LYS A 121 11.11 2.96 -13.59
N THR A 122 11.31 3.25 -12.30
CA THR A 122 12.65 3.42 -11.71
C THR A 122 13.50 2.18 -11.91
N LYS A 123 14.75 2.37 -12.37
CA LYS A 123 15.74 1.30 -12.56
C LYS A 123 16.93 1.42 -11.61
N ASP A 124 17.25 2.64 -11.18
CA ASP A 124 18.33 2.91 -10.24
C ASP A 124 17.84 2.84 -8.79
N LYS A 125 18.79 2.73 -7.86
CA LYS A 125 18.47 2.81 -6.43
C LYS A 125 17.91 4.18 -6.08
N VAL A 126 16.79 4.16 -5.34
CA VAL A 126 16.10 5.38 -4.92
C VAL A 126 16.84 5.98 -3.74
N ASN A 127 17.41 7.18 -3.90
CA ASN A 127 18.17 7.86 -2.85
C ASN A 127 17.29 8.64 -1.86
N THR A 128 16.06 8.96 -2.24
CA THR A 128 15.11 9.68 -1.39
C THR A 128 13.73 9.07 -1.53
N LEU A 129 13.09 8.78 -0.40
CA LEU A 129 11.73 8.27 -0.34
C LEU A 129 10.87 9.22 0.49
N GLU A 130 9.79 9.68 -0.11
CA GLU A 130 8.86 10.63 0.50
C GLU A 130 7.59 9.90 0.91
N PHE A 131 7.08 10.20 2.10
CA PHE A 131 5.84 9.61 2.57
C PHE A 131 5.12 10.49 3.59
N PHE A 132 3.82 10.25 3.72
CA PHE A 132 3.00 10.84 4.77
C PHE A 132 2.84 9.85 5.92
N HIS A 133 2.92 10.34 7.15
CA HIS A 133 2.62 9.60 8.37
C HIS A 133 1.43 10.25 9.08
N CYS A 134 0.30 9.56 9.05
CA CYS A 134 -0.99 10.02 9.55
C CYS A 134 -1.35 9.23 10.80
N ARG A 135 -1.16 9.82 11.98
CA ARG A 135 -1.42 9.12 13.26
C ARG A 135 -2.91 8.86 13.51
N GLU A 136 -3.76 9.75 13.03
CA GLU A 136 -5.22 9.68 13.16
C GLU A 136 -5.91 9.69 11.79
N GLY A 137 -5.43 8.84 10.89
CA GLY A 137 -6.08 8.63 9.60
C GLY A 137 -7.43 7.92 9.73
N THR A 138 -8.21 7.96 8.65
CA THR A 138 -9.46 7.19 8.52
C THR A 138 -9.36 6.28 7.31
N ILE A 139 -9.78 5.04 7.45
CA ILE A 139 -9.99 4.11 6.34
C ILE A 139 -11.48 4.00 6.10
N LEU A 140 -11.89 4.11 4.84
CA LEU A 140 -13.27 3.88 4.38
C LEU A 140 -13.25 2.81 3.30
N LEU A 141 -14.12 1.81 3.42
CA LEU A 141 -14.29 0.73 2.47
C LEU A 141 -15.75 0.64 1.99
N ASP A 142 -15.91 0.48 0.70
CA ASP A 142 -17.16 0.15 0.02
C ASP A 142 -17.14 -1.36 -0.30
N LEU A 143 -17.90 -2.15 0.46
CA LEU A 143 -17.89 -3.60 0.36
C LEU A 143 -18.38 -4.11 -1.02
N PRO A 144 -19.45 -3.54 -1.63
CA PRO A 144 -19.96 -4.01 -2.92
C PRO A 144 -18.98 -3.81 -4.07
N THR A 145 -18.32 -2.66 -4.13
CA THR A 145 -17.39 -2.32 -5.22
C THR A 145 -15.95 -2.72 -4.94
N LYS A 146 -15.67 -3.22 -3.72
CA LYS A 146 -14.32 -3.48 -3.20
C LYS A 146 -13.38 -2.29 -3.33
N ARG A 147 -13.93 -1.09 -3.24
CA ARG A 147 -13.15 0.15 -3.24
C ARG A 147 -12.83 0.55 -1.81
N TRP A 148 -11.68 1.18 -1.64
CA TRP A 148 -11.31 1.73 -0.36
C TRP A 148 -10.60 3.06 -0.58
N GLN A 149 -10.61 3.88 0.46
CA GLN A 149 -9.99 5.19 0.50
C GLN A 149 -9.38 5.39 1.88
N MET A 150 -8.36 6.25 1.93
CA MET A 150 -7.83 6.73 3.20
C MET A 150 -7.88 8.25 3.23
N GLY A 151 -8.14 8.78 4.43
CA GLY A 151 -8.07 10.20 4.73
C GLY A 151 -7.00 10.45 5.77
N CYS A 152 -6.15 11.44 5.53
CA CYS A 152 -5.20 11.96 6.50
C CYS A 152 -5.70 13.29 7.06
N PRO A 153 -5.53 13.56 8.37
CA PRO A 153 -5.83 14.86 8.93
C PRO A 153 -4.82 15.90 8.42
N GLY A 154 -5.19 17.18 8.48
CA GLY A 154 -4.35 18.29 7.98
C GLY A 154 -3.01 18.49 8.71
N ASN A 155 -2.80 17.78 9.83
CA ASN A 155 -1.57 17.78 10.62
C ASN A 155 -0.72 16.51 10.40
N ALA A 156 -0.93 15.77 9.30
CA ALA A 156 -0.09 14.62 8.98
C ALA A 156 1.38 15.03 8.81
N ASP A 157 2.29 14.19 9.30
CA ASP A 157 3.72 14.41 9.17
C ASP A 157 4.14 14.06 7.73
N TYR A 158 4.79 14.98 7.02
CA TYR A 158 5.43 14.69 5.74
C TYR A 158 6.92 14.48 5.95
N LEU A 159 7.43 13.32 5.52
CA LEU A 159 8.79 12.89 5.79
C LEU A 159 9.56 12.67 4.49
N ARG A 160 10.78 13.20 4.43
CA ARG A 160 11.67 13.09 3.27
C ARG A 160 12.91 12.28 3.65
N MET A 161 12.80 10.97 3.50
CA MET A 161 13.80 10.04 3.99
C MET A 161 14.96 9.89 3.00
N GLN A 162 16.18 10.10 3.47
CA GLN A 162 17.40 9.88 2.70
C GLN A 162 17.91 8.47 2.90
N ARG A 163 18.29 7.79 1.81
CA ARG A 163 18.94 6.48 1.89
C ARG A 163 20.26 6.60 2.63
N VAL A 164 20.47 5.74 3.60
CA VAL A 164 21.72 5.63 4.37
C VAL A 164 22.40 4.27 4.20
N LYS A 165 21.67 3.26 3.72
CA LYS A 165 22.18 1.91 3.47
C LYS A 165 21.33 1.13 2.46
N ASP A 166 21.94 0.16 1.81
CA ASP A 166 21.27 -0.84 0.95
C ASP A 166 20.76 -2.08 1.70
#